data_AF-A0A523JGA8-F1
#
_entry.id   AF-A0A523JGA8-F1
#
_cell.length_a   1.000
_cell.length_b   1.000
_cell.length_c   1.000
_cell.angle_alpha   90.00
_cell.angle_beta   90.00
_cell.angle_gamma   90.00
#
_symmetry.space_group_name_H-M   'P 1'
#
loop_
_entity.id
_entity.type
_entity.pdbx_description
1 polymer ?
#
loop_
_entity_poly.entity_id
_entity_poly.type
_entity_poly.pdbx_seq_one_letter_code
_entity_poly.pdbx_strand_id
1 'polypeptide(L)' 'MNFSAADVKALREKTGAGMMDCKNALVECGGNSEKAVDYLRTKGLAQAVKKESRIAAEGVVHSYIHGGRIGVLVEV' A
#
# COMPACT_ATOMS: atom_id res chain seq x y z
N MET A 1 11.87 14.66 -19.19
CA MET A 1 10.93 14.19 -18.16
C MET A 1 9.81 13.46 -18.88
N ASN A 2 9.64 12.16 -18.67
CA ASN A 2 8.73 11.30 -19.45
C ASN A 2 7.35 11.13 -18.79
N PHE A 3 7.03 11.94 -17.79
CA PHE A 3 5.73 11.96 -17.11
C PHE A 3 5.49 13.36 -16.53
N SER A 4 4.22 13.68 -16.30
CA SER A 4 3.73 14.95 -15.80
C SER A 4 3.37 14.90 -14.31
N ALA A 5 3.09 16.06 -13.71
CA ALA A 5 2.55 16.13 -12.37
C ALA A 5 1.16 15.46 -12.25
N ALA A 6 0.37 15.47 -13.33
CA ALA A 6 -0.91 14.78 -13.38
C ALA A 6 -0.74 13.26 -13.29
N ASP A 7 0.30 12.70 -13.92
CA ASP A 7 0.59 11.27 -13.88
C ASP A 7 1.00 10.81 -12.47
N VAL A 8 1.76 11.63 -11.75
CA VAL A 8 2.09 11.37 -10.33
C VAL A 8 0.82 11.35 -9.48
N LYS A 9 -0.09 12.31 -9.70
CA LYS A 9 -1.37 12.37 -9.00
C LYS A 9 -2.23 11.14 -9.31
N ALA A 10 -2.34 10.76 -10.57
CA ALA A 10 -3.10 9.59 -11.01
C ALA A 10 -2.57 8.29 -10.39
N LEU A 11 -1.24 8.12 -10.33
CA LEU A 11 -0.62 6.96 -9.71
C LEU A 11 -0.89 6.90 -8.19
N ARG A 12 -0.85 8.06 -7.51
CA ARG A 12 -1.21 8.16 -6.10
C ARG A 12 -2.68 7.77 -5.87
N GLU A 13 -3.60 8.27 -6.68
CA GLU A 13 -5.02 7.95 -6.56
C GLU A 13 -5.28 6.45 -6.77
N LYS A 14 -4.54 5.82 -7.69
CA LYS A 14 -4.65 4.38 -7.97
C LYS A 14 -4.06 3.49 -6.86
N THR A 15 -2.97 3.91 -6.23
CA THR A 15 -2.18 3.04 -5.31
C THR A 15 -2.31 3.41 -3.84
N GLY A 16 -2.72 4.63 -3.52
CA GLY A 16 -2.71 5.18 -2.17
C GLY A 16 -1.31 5.51 -1.62
N ALA A 17 -0.24 5.31 -2.41
CA ALA A 17 1.13 5.57 -1.98
C ALA A 17 1.42 7.08 -1.80
N GLY A 18 2.48 7.40 -1.05
CA GLY A 18 2.92 8.78 -0.84
C GLY A 18 3.26 9.49 -2.16
N MET A 19 3.05 10.80 -2.23
CA MET A 19 3.24 11.58 -3.48
C MET A 19 4.69 11.48 -4.00
N MET A 20 5.67 11.53 -3.08
CA MET A 20 7.09 11.42 -3.44
C MET A 20 7.47 10.00 -3.86
N ASP A 21 6.86 8.98 -3.24
CA ASP A 21 7.07 7.59 -3.66
C ASP A 21 6.51 7.34 -5.06
N CYS A 22 5.35 7.90 -5.40
CA CYS A 22 4.78 7.81 -6.74
C CYS A 22 5.66 8.51 -7.78
N LYS A 23 6.19 9.70 -7.46
CA LYS A 23 7.14 10.40 -8.34
C LYS A 23 8.40 9.57 -8.55
N ASN A 24 9.00 9.06 -7.48
CA ASN A 24 10.22 8.26 -7.56
C ASN A 24 9.98 6.96 -8.33
N ALA A 25 8.85 6.29 -8.12
CA ALA A 25 8.47 5.10 -8.88
C ALA A 25 8.37 5.38 -10.39
N LEU A 26 7.78 6.51 -10.79
CA LEU A 26 7.72 6.92 -12.18
C LEU A 26 9.10 7.28 -12.75
N VAL A 27 10.03 7.82 -11.94
CA VAL A 27 11.43 8.04 -12.36
C VAL A 27 12.11 6.70 -12.65
N GLU A 28 12.06 5.76 -11.69
CA GLU A 28 12.70 4.43 -11.82
C GLU A 28 12.08 3.59 -12.94
N CYS A 29 10.79 3.78 -13.21
CA CYS A 29 10.05 3.06 -14.25
C CYS A 29 9.98 3.80 -15.59
N GLY A 30 10.72 4.90 -15.76
CA GLY A 30 10.78 5.65 -17.02
C GLY A 30 9.44 6.25 -17.47
N GLY A 31 8.55 6.58 -16.53
CA GLY A 31 7.21 7.10 -16.77
C GLY A 31 6.14 6.02 -17.02
N ASN A 32 6.49 4.72 -16.98
CA ASN A 32 5.51 3.66 -17.14
C ASN A 32 4.70 3.45 -15.85
N SER A 33 3.40 3.78 -15.92
CA SER A 33 2.49 3.70 -14.77
C SER A 33 2.28 2.27 -14.26
N GLU A 34 2.14 1.28 -15.14
CA GLU A 34 1.92 -0.11 -14.73
C GLU A 34 3.14 -0.68 -13.99
N LYS A 35 4.34 -0.47 -14.54
CA LYS A 35 5.59 -0.85 -13.86
C LYS A 35 5.76 -0.11 -12.55
N ALA A 36 5.36 1.16 -12.48
CA ALA A 36 5.42 1.93 -11.25
C ALA A 36 4.48 1.40 -10.15
N VAL A 37 3.30 0.87 -10.52
CA VAL A 37 2.40 0.19 -9.56
C VAL A 37 3.07 -1.05 -8.97
N ASP A 38 3.65 -1.91 -9.81
CA ASP A 38 4.34 -3.12 -9.33
C ASP A 38 5.59 -2.79 -8.50
N TYR A 39 6.32 -1.75 -8.89
CA TYR A 39 7.44 -1.23 -8.11
C TYR A 39 7.00 -0.76 -6.72
N LEU A 40 5.93 0.02 -6.64
CA LEU A 40 5.37 0.50 -5.38
C LEU A 40 4.88 -0.65 -4.50
N ARG A 41 4.23 -1.66 -5.08
CA ARG A 41 3.77 -2.86 -4.35
C ARG A 41 4.94 -3.60 -3.71
N THR A 42 5.99 -3.87 -4.50
CA THR A 42 7.18 -4.58 -4.02
C THR A 42 7.92 -3.78 -2.96
N LYS A 43 8.07 -2.47 -3.17
CA LYS A 43 8.67 -1.55 -2.19
C LYS A 43 7.85 -1.47 -0.88
N GLY A 44 6.52 -1.48 -0.98
CA GLY A 44 5.61 -1.47 0.16
C GLY A 44 5.78 -2.70 1.05
N LEU A 45 5.90 -3.89 0.45
CA LEU A 45 6.19 -5.13 1.20
C LEU A 45 7.52 -5.03 1.96
N ALA A 46 8.58 -4.56 1.31
CA ALA A 46 9.87 -4.37 1.96
C ALA A 46 9.81 -3.35 3.12
N GLN A 47 9.00 -2.29 2.98
CA GLN A 47 8.79 -1.33 4.07
C GLN A 47 7.98 -1.93 5.22
N ALA A 48 7.01 -2.81 4.95
CA ALA A 48 6.24 -3.49 5.99
C ALA A 48 7.14 -4.39 6.83
N VAL A 49 8.03 -5.17 6.20
CA VAL A 49 9.05 -5.98 6.90
C VAL A 49 9.90 -5.09 7.81
N LYS A 50 10.39 -3.94 7.33
CA LYS A 50 11.17 -3.00 8.16
C LYS A 50 10.41 -2.41 9.34
N LYS A 51 9.07 -2.49 9.36
CA LYS A 51 8.23 -2.01 10.46
C LYS A 51 7.96 -3.09 11.50
N GLU A 52 8.32 -4.35 11.26
CA GLU A 52 8.05 -5.48 12.16
C GLU A 52 8.66 -5.31 13.56
N SER A 53 9.80 -4.62 13.65
CA SER A 53 10.48 -4.37 14.92
C SER A 53 9.80 -3.31 15.78
N ARG A 54 8.76 -2.64 15.27
CA ARG A 54 8.01 -1.62 16.01
C ARG A 54 6.89 -2.30 16.77
N ILE A 55 6.85 -2.11 18.08
CA ILE A 55 5.74 -2.59 18.90
C ILE A 55 4.50 -1.77 18.57
N ALA A 56 3.44 -2.46 18.14
CA ALA A 56 2.08 -1.92 18.08
C ALA A 56 1.34 -2.38 19.35
N ALA A 57 1.13 -1.46 20.30
CA ALA A 57 0.48 -1.77 21.57
C ALA A 57 -1.05 -1.60 21.54
N GLU A 58 -1.58 -1.05 20.45
CA GLU A 58 -3.00 -0.75 20.25
C GLU A 58 -3.52 -1.57 19.05
N GLY A 59 -4.77 -2.02 19.12
CA GLY A 59 -5.44 -2.82 18.09
C GLY A 59 -6.96 -2.84 18.26
N VAL A 60 -7.67 -3.56 17.39
CA VAL A 60 -9.12 -3.70 17.44
C VAL A 60 -9.53 -5.17 17.30
N VAL A 61 -10.45 -5.61 18.17
CA VAL A 61 -11.09 -6.93 18.04
C VAL A 61 -12.40 -6.81 17.25
N HIS A 62 -12.50 -7.56 16.17
CA HIS A 62 -13.70 -7.67 15.35
C HIS A 62 -14.34 -9.05 15.50
N SER A 63 -15.67 -9.09 15.51
CA SER A 63 -16.43 -10.34 15.52
C SER A 63 -17.21 -10.54 14.22
N TYR A 64 -17.37 -11.80 13.82
CA TYR A 64 -18.19 -12.20 12.69
C TYR A 64 -18.96 -13.47 13.02
N ILE A 65 -20.25 -13.50 12.68
CA ILE A 65 -21.10 -14.68 12.85
C ILE A 65 -21.66 -15.08 11.50
N HIS A 66 -21.30 -16.29 11.03
CA HIS A 66 -21.87 -16.87 9.83
C HIS A 66 -23.09 -17.73 10.16
N GLY A 67 -24.26 -17.29 9.69
CA GLY A 67 -25.50 -18.06 9.78
C GLY A 67 -25.93 -18.44 11.19
N GLY A 68 -25.51 -17.68 12.22
CA GLY A 68 -25.81 -17.98 13.62
C GLY A 68 -25.15 -19.24 14.18
N ARG A 69 -24.21 -19.85 13.44
CA ARG A 69 -23.62 -21.17 13.77
C ARG A 69 -22.11 -21.14 13.95
N ILE A 70 -21.42 -20.30 13.19
CA ILE A 70 -19.96 -20.17 13.25
C ILE A 70 -19.62 -18.76 13.69
N GLY A 71 -18.92 -18.64 14.82
CA GLY A 71 -18.39 -17.37 15.31
C GLY A 71 -16.87 -17.29 15.07
N VAL A 72 -16.41 -16.11 14.65
CA VAL A 72 -14.99 -15.79 14.48
C VAL A 72 -14.70 -14.49 15.22
N LEU A 73 -13.56 -14.45 15.92
CA LEU A 73 -12.95 -13.23 16.46
C LEU A 73 -11.60 -13.02 15.77
N VAL A 74 -11.31 -11.79 15.37
CA VAL A 74 -10.04 -11.39 14.76
C VAL A 74 -9.54 -10.13 15.46
N GLU A 75 -8.27 -10.12 15.83
CA GLU A 75 -7.56 -8.94 16.31
C GLU A 75 -6.64 -8.41 15.20
N VAL A 76 -6.66 -7.10 14.96
CA VAL A 76 -5.85 -6.40 13.95
C VAL A 76 -5.15 -5.19 14.57
#